data_AF-A0A316DEB9-F1
#
_entry.id   AF-A0A316DEB9-F1
#
_cell.length_a   1.000
_cell.length_b   1.000
_cell.length_c   1.000
_cell.angle_alpha   90.00
_cell.angle_beta   90.00
_cell.angle_gamma   90.00
#
_symmetry.space_group_name_H-M   'P 1'
#
loop_
_entity.id
_entity.type
_entity.pdbx_description
1 polymer ?
#
loop_
_entity_poly.entity_id
_entity_poly.type
_entity_poly.pdbx_seq_one_letter_code
_entity_poly.pdbx_strand_id
1 'polypeptide(L)'
;MYEVSGNQAVKVNFGATGIEEILQNVYTSITTMRGSVPLDRGFGLDPSLDDPLPLARARLTTQVIDVVQKYEPRVVVSSVTFAEDGFAGVLVPTVNVRLREGVVL
;
A
#
# COMPACT_ATOMS: atom_id res chain seq x y z
N MET A 1 -8.19 9.79 9.99
CA MET A 1 -6.87 9.32 9.52
C MET A 1 -6.89 7.83 9.72
N TYR A 2 -6.59 7.07 8.67
CA TYR A 2 -6.70 5.61 8.69
C TYR A 2 -5.33 5.00 8.45
N GLU A 3 -5.03 3.94 9.17
CA GLU A 3 -3.78 3.19 9.05
C GLU A 3 -4.05 1.87 8.33
N VAL A 4 -3.20 1.53 7.37
CA VAL A 4 -3.26 0.27 6.64
C VAL A 4 -1.88 -0.37 6.72
N SER A 5 -1.77 -1.50 7.42
CA SER A 5 -0.51 -2.26 7.53
C SER A 5 -0.52 -3.48 6.62
N GLY A 6 0.56 -3.70 5.88
CA GLY A 6 0.73 -4.92 5.08
C GLY A 6 0.93 -6.20 5.89
N ASN A 7 1.20 -6.10 7.20
CA ASN A 7 1.41 -7.28 8.07
C ASN A 7 0.10 -7.84 8.65
N GLN A 8 -0.98 -7.05 8.60
CA GLN A 8 -2.27 -7.46 9.13
C GLN A 8 -3.17 -7.94 8.00
N ALA A 9 -3.39 -9.25 7.93
CA ALA A 9 -4.29 -9.83 6.94
C ALA A 9 -5.71 -9.25 7.08
N VAL A 10 -6.13 -8.48 6.08
CA VAL A 10 -7.49 -7.96 5.99
C VAL A 10 -8.38 -9.03 5.35
N LYS A 11 -9.44 -9.43 6.05
CA LYS A 11 -10.45 -10.32 5.47
C LYS A 11 -11.21 -9.56 4.38
N VAL A 12 -11.18 -10.08 3.16
CA VAL A 12 -11.86 -9.47 2.01
C VAL A 12 -13.38 -9.50 2.24
N ASN A 13 -14.00 -8.32 2.25
CA ASN A 13 -15.44 -8.15 2.29
C ASN A 13 -15.93 -7.62 0.92
N PHE A 14 -16.64 -8.47 0.18
CA PHE A 14 -17.16 -8.13 -1.15
C PHE A 14 -18.36 -7.17 -1.13
N GLY A 15 -18.99 -6.97 0.03
CA GLY A 15 -20.08 -6.00 0.22
C GLY A 15 -19.65 -4.74 0.96
N ALA A 16 -18.34 -4.51 1.12
CA ALA A 16 -17.82 -3.30 1.74
C ALA A 16 -18.21 -2.07 0.92
N THR A 17 -18.59 -0.99 1.60
CA THR A 17 -18.92 0.29 0.98
C THR A 17 -18.22 1.43 1.72
N GLY A 18 -18.00 2.54 1.02
CA GLY A 18 -17.39 3.73 1.61
C GLY A 18 -15.95 3.50 2.07
N ILE A 19 -15.67 3.73 3.35
CA ILE A 19 -14.31 3.72 3.91
C ILE A 19 -13.71 2.31 3.91
N GLU A 20 -14.49 1.27 4.23
CA GLU A 20 -13.97 -0.10 4.32
C GLU A 20 -13.50 -0.62 2.96
N GLU A 21 -14.24 -0.30 1.89
CA GLU A 21 -13.87 -0.61 0.50
C GLU A 21 -12.52 0.03 0.17
N ILE A 22 -12.39 1.32 0.48
CA ILE A 22 -11.16 2.09 0.20
C ILE A 22 -9.96 1.50 0.94
N LEU A 23 -10.10 1.19 2.24
CA LEU A 23 -9.00 0.62 3.02
C LEU A 23 -8.60 -0.76 2.51
N GLN A 24 -9.57 -1.56 2.07
CA GLN A 24 -9.30 -2.86 1.44
C GLN A 24 -8.53 -2.69 0.12
N ASN A 25 -8.94 -1.77 -0.75
CA ASN A 25 -8.26 -1.55 -2.04
C ASN A 25 -6.83 -1.03 -1.85
N VAL A 26 -6.62 -0.14 -0.88
CA VAL A 26 -5.28 0.32 -0.49
C VAL A 26 -4.45 -0.87 0.02
N TYR A 27 -5.00 -1.71 0.90
CA TYR A 27 -4.32 -2.91 1.39
C TYR A 27 -3.93 -3.86 0.25
N THR A 28 -4.84 -4.12 -0.69
CA THR A 28 -4.56 -4.96 -1.86
C THR A 28 -3.44 -4.38 -2.73
N SER A 29 -3.43 -3.07 -2.92
CA SER A 29 -2.42 -2.39 -3.74
C SER A 29 -1.00 -2.46 -3.15
N ILE A 30 -0.87 -2.37 -1.82
CA ILE A 30 0.44 -2.40 -1.14
C ILE A 30 0.97 -3.82 -0.86
N THR A 31 0.11 -4.84 -0.87
CA THR A 31 0.51 -6.23 -0.60
C THR A 31 0.76 -7.05 -1.86
N THR A 32 0.26 -6.59 -3.01
CA THR A 32 0.41 -7.31 -4.27
C THR A 32 1.77 -7.04 -4.91
N MET A 33 2.43 -8.11 -5.37
CA MET A 33 3.70 -8.02 -6.09
C MET A 33 3.47 -7.57 -7.54
N ARG A 34 4.29 -6.61 -8.01
CA ARG A 34 4.21 -6.10 -9.38
C ARG A 34 4.34 -7.23 -10.41
N GLY A 35 3.48 -7.19 -11.43
CA GLY A 35 3.47 -8.17 -12.52
C GLY A 35 2.69 -9.47 -12.22
N SER A 36 2.18 -9.65 -11.01
CA SER A 36 1.37 -10.84 -10.65
C SER A 36 -0.05 -10.81 -11.23
N VAL A 37 -0.62 -9.62 -11.44
CA VAL A 37 -1.99 -9.44 -11.91
C VAL A 37 -2.05 -9.53 -13.44
N PRO A 38 -2.82 -10.48 -14.01
CA PRO A 38 -3.05 -10.54 -15.45
C PRO A 38 -3.74 -9.27 -15.96
N LEU A 39 -3.47 -8.87 -17.20
CA LEU A 39 -4.03 -7.67 -17.87
C LEU A 39 -3.61 -6.31 -17.28
N ASP A 40 -3.14 -6.23 -16.03
CA ASP A 40 -2.47 -5.04 -15.47
C ASP A 40 -1.16 -5.42 -14.75
N ARG A 41 -0.08 -5.50 -15.52
CA ARG A 41 1.26 -5.79 -15.00
C ARG A 41 1.88 -4.64 -14.20
N GLY A 42 1.31 -3.43 -14.29
CA GLY A 42 1.78 -2.28 -13.53
C GLY A 42 1.25 -2.25 -12.10
N PHE A 43 0.29 -3.12 -11.76
CA PHE A 43 -0.33 -3.17 -10.45
C PHE A 43 0.59 -3.76 -9.39
N GLY A 44 0.63 -3.14 -8.21
CA GLY A 44 1.39 -3.61 -7.05
C GLY A 44 2.77 -2.96 -6.87
N LEU A 45 3.46 -3.40 -5.83
CA LEU A 45 4.81 -2.94 -5.47
C LEU A 45 5.87 -3.80 -6.13
N ASP A 46 6.93 -3.16 -6.61
CA ASP A 46 8.10 -3.87 -7.12
C ASP A 46 8.95 -4.33 -5.93
N PRO A 47 9.21 -5.64 -5.77
CA PRO A 47 10.12 -6.12 -4.75
C PRO A 47 11.53 -5.62 -5.10
N SER A 48 12.03 -4.68 -4.32
CA SER A 48 13.39 -4.17 -4.41
C SER A 48 14.39 -5.33 -4.25
N LEU A 49 15.06 -5.72 -5.32
CA LEU A 49 16.06 -6.78 -5.28
C LEU A 49 17.40 -6.24 -4.75
N ASP A 50 17.78 -6.66 -3.55
CA ASP A 50 19.11 -6.52 -2.94
C ASP A 50 19.66 -5.09 -2.75
N ASP A 51 18.80 -4.10 -2.56
CA ASP A 51 19.22 -2.75 -2.16
C ASP A 51 19.57 -2.69 -0.65
N PRO A 52 20.54 -1.85 -0.24
CA PRO A 52 20.75 -1.52 1.17
C PRO A 52 19.48 -0.94 1.80
N LEU A 53 19.20 -1.30 3.07
CA LEU A 53 17.97 -0.91 3.79
C LEU A 53 17.56 0.57 3.62
N PRO A 54 18.46 1.56 3.72
CA PRO A 54 18.08 2.97 3.56
C PRO A 54 17.57 3.30 2.15
N LEU A 55 18.19 2.71 1.13
CA LEU A 55 17.83 2.94 -0.27
C LEU A 55 16.53 2.23 -0.61
N ALA A 56 16.39 0.96 -0.17
CA ALA A 56 15.17 0.18 -0.32
C ALA A 56 13.97 0.92 0.30
N ARG A 57 14.13 1.49 1.50
CA ARG A 57 13.08 2.26 2.18
C ARG A 57 12.63 3.48 1.39
N ALA A 58 13.57 4.28 0.88
CA ALA A 58 13.25 5.48 0.11
C ALA A 58 12.53 5.13 -1.21
N ARG A 59 13.02 4.08 -1.90
CA ARG A 59 12.39 3.58 -3.13
C ARG A 59 10.99 3.04 -2.87
N LEU A 60 10.82 2.18 -1.87
CA LEU A 60 9.51 1.63 -1.49
C LEU A 60 8.53 2.73 -1.09
N THR A 61 8.97 3.75 -0.35
CA THR A 61 8.12 4.89 0.02
C THR A 61 7.55 5.58 -1.20
N THR A 62 8.41 5.87 -2.19
CA THR A 62 8.00 6.52 -3.45
C THR A 62 7.01 5.63 -4.20
N GLN A 63 7.32 4.34 -4.35
CA GLN A 63 6.45 3.39 -5.03
C GLN A 63 5.08 3.24 -4.36
N VAL A 64 5.03 3.18 -3.03
CA VAL A 64 3.77 3.10 -2.28
C VAL A 64 2.91 4.33 -2.54
N ILE A 65 3.51 5.52 -2.54
CA ILE A 65 2.79 6.76 -2.83
C ILE A 65 2.23 6.73 -4.26
N ASP A 66 3.04 6.36 -5.24
CA ASP A 66 2.64 6.33 -6.66
C ASP A 66 1.51 5.32 -6.91
N VAL A 67 1.64 4.11 -6.35
CA VAL A 67 0.65 3.03 -6.51
C VAL A 67 -0.66 3.41 -5.85
N VAL A 68 -0.64 3.91 -4.61
CA VAL A 68 -1.86 4.32 -3.91
C VAL A 68 -2.54 5.48 -4.64
N GLN A 69 -1.80 6.48 -5.11
CA GLN A 69 -2.39 7.61 -5.86
C GLN A 69 -2.95 7.19 -7.22
N LYS A 70 -2.33 6.22 -7.90
CA LYS A 70 -2.76 5.73 -9.21
C LYS A 70 -4.04 4.89 -9.10
N TYR A 71 -4.10 3.97 -8.15
CA TYR A 71 -5.20 3.01 -8.04
C TYR A 71 -6.33 3.50 -7.10
N GLU A 72 -6.03 4.36 -6.14
CA GLU A 72 -7.01 4.93 -5.21
C GLU A 72 -6.92 6.48 -5.13
N PRO A 73 -7.37 7.20 -6.17
CA PRO A 73 -7.26 8.66 -6.26
C PRO A 73 -8.14 9.42 -5.24
N ARG A 74 -9.07 8.72 -4.57
CA ARG A 74 -9.92 9.26 -3.49
C ARG A 74 -9.13 9.50 -2.20
N VAL A 75 -7.92 8.96 -2.12
CA VAL A 75 -7.10 8.92 -0.92
C VAL A 75 -5.80 9.71 -1.12
N VAL A 76 -5.31 10.33 -0.05
CA VAL A 76 -4.01 10.99 0.02
C VAL A 76 -3.17 10.30 1.09
N VAL A 77 -1.98 9.86 0.70
CA VAL A 77 -0.98 9.28 1.61
C VAL A 77 -0.41 10.40 2.48
N SER A 78 -0.50 10.26 3.80
CA SER A 78 0.06 11.21 4.77
C SER A 78 1.46 10.83 5.21
N SER A 79 1.70 9.53 5.45
CA SER A 79 3.02 9.01 5.81
C SER A 79 3.13 7.53 5.47
N VAL A 80 4.35 7.07 5.21
CA VAL A 80 4.67 5.64 5.08
C VAL A 80 5.68 5.29 6.16
N THR A 81 5.34 4.32 6.99
CA THR A 81 6.22 3.71 7.98
C THR A 81 6.50 2.26 7.57
N PHE A 82 7.50 1.64 8.17
CA PHE A 82 7.85 0.26 7.88
C PHE A 82 7.89 -0.51 9.20
N ALA A 83 7.18 -1.63 9.24
CA ALA A 83 7.40 -2.63 10.27
C ALA A 83 8.64 -3.42 9.87
N GLU A 84 9.68 -3.34 10.70
CA GLU A 84 10.96 -4.01 10.46
C GLU A 84 11.02 -5.29 11.30
N ASP A 85 11.28 -6.41 10.64
CA ASP A 85 11.91 -7.55 11.28
C ASP A 85 13.37 -7.59 10.83
N GLY A 86 14.21 -6.83 11.55
CA GLY A 86 15.62 -6.61 11.18
C GLY A 86 16.48 -7.87 11.13
N PHE A 87 15.98 -8.99 11.69
CA PHE A 87 16.63 -10.30 11.59
C PHE A 87 16.17 -11.08 10.35
N ALA A 88 14.93 -10.90 9.91
CA ALA A 88 14.35 -11.59 8.76
C ALA A 88 14.65 -10.88 7.42
N GLY A 89 15.13 -9.63 7.44
CA GLY A 89 15.38 -8.85 6.23
C GLY A 89 14.10 -8.45 5.49
N VAL A 90 12.96 -8.45 6.19
CA VAL A 90 11.65 -8.15 5.61
C VAL A 90 11.25 -6.71 5.95
N LEU A 91 10.91 -5.94 4.93
CA LEU A 91 10.35 -4.59 5.05
C LEU A 91 8.85 -4.64 4.71
N VAL A 92 8.00 -4.47 5.71
CA VAL A 92 6.54 -4.42 5.49
C VAL A 92 6.05 -2.97 5.60
N PRO A 93 5.53 -2.37 4.52
CA PRO A 93 5.03 -1.01 4.57
C PRO A 93 3.74 -0.91 5.38
N THR A 94 3.63 0.15 6.16
CA THR A 94 2.41 0.60 6.85
C THR A 94 2.12 2.03 6.40
N VAL A 95 0.91 2.26 5.90
CA VAL A 95 0.53 3.49 5.21
C VAL A 95 -0.54 4.20 6.01
N ASN A 96 -0.28 5.44 6.37
CA ASN A 96 -1.31 6.32 6.92
C ASN A 96 -1.94 7.13 5.80
N VAL A 97 -3.26 7.01 5.69
CA VAL A 97 -4.04 7.61 4.62
C VAL A 97 -5.12 8.55 5.15
N ARG A 98 -5.46 9.55 4.34
CA ARG A 98 -6.54 10.50 4.55
C ARG A 98 -7.41 10.55 3.31
N LEU A 99 -8.73 10.69 3.49
CA LEU A 99 -9.64 10.96 2.39
C LEU A 99 -9.40 12.38 1.84
N ARG A 100 -9.46 12.53 0.51
CA ARG A 100 -9.44 13.85 -0.12
C ARG A 100 -10.74 14.60 0.18
N GLU A 101 -10.68 15.92 0.35
CA GLU A 101 -11.87 16.74 0.58
C GLU A 101 -12.83 16.64 -0.63
N GLY A 102 -14.12 16.40 -0.36
CA GLY A 102 -15.18 16.32 -1.38
C GLY A 102 -15.57 14.91 -1.85
N VAL A 103 -15.03 13.85 -1.25
CA VAL A 103 -15.42 12.46 -1.57
C VAL A 103 -16.72 12.09 -0.83
N VAL A 104 -17.77 11.76 -1.59
CA VAL A 104 -19.01 11.18 -1.05
C VAL A 104 -18.82 9.65 -1.01
N LEU A 105 -19.11 9.05 0.15
CA LEU A 105 -18.96 7.62 0.43
C LEU A 105 -20.14 6.80 -0.11
#